data_AF-A0A2N1R022-F1
#
_entry.id   AF-A0A2N1R022-F1
#
_cell.length_a   1.000
_cell.length_b   1.000
_cell.length_c   1.000
_cell.angle_alpha   90.00
_cell.angle_beta   90.00
_cell.angle_gamma   90.00
#
_symmetry.space_group_name_H-M   'P 1'
#
loop_
_entity.id
_entity.type
_entity.pdbx_description
1 polymer ?
#
loop_
_entity_poly.entity_id
_entity_poly.type
_entity_poly.pdbx_seq_one_letter_code
_entity_poly.pdbx_strand_id
1 'polypeptide(L)'
;MKKLMLIALLAVVLLAGCELVPKLTFDDVKGEWIFPSITDIKGTDVKDTGLSVMGDSEAAVMLDIRWTTVDTDTYFLYMADGSFEGTTFTGTYCLSGFEETVYEIVVEFSSEDDTITAEFNGEGALNGLIFTDGQVNL
;
A
#
# COMPACT_ATOMS: atom_id res chain seq x y z
N MET A 1 -31.97 -1.61 44.76
CA MET A 1 -30.89 -0.72 44.27
C MET A 1 -29.66 -1.46 43.71
N LYS A 2 -29.33 -2.69 44.13
CA LYS A 2 -28.16 -3.44 43.60
C LYS A 2 -28.32 -4.09 42.20
N LYS A 3 -29.54 -4.23 41.69
CA LYS A 3 -29.80 -4.92 40.39
C LYS A 3 -29.69 -4.02 39.15
N LEU A 4 -29.66 -2.70 39.31
CA LEU A 4 -29.55 -1.74 38.20
C LEU A 4 -28.09 -1.43 37.81
N MET A 5 -27.13 -1.74 38.69
CA MET A 5 -25.70 -1.47 38.43
C MET A 5 -25.05 -2.49 37.49
N LEU A 6 -25.56 -3.73 37.44
CA LEU A 6 -24.98 -4.79 36.61
C LEU A 6 -25.31 -4.64 35.11
N ILE A 7 -26.45 -4.02 34.78
CA ILE A 7 -26.90 -3.83 33.40
C ILE A 7 -26.16 -2.65 32.75
N ALA A 8 -25.84 -1.61 33.52
CA ALA A 8 -25.06 -0.47 33.04
C ALA A 8 -23.60 -0.84 32.74
N LEU A 9 -23.00 -1.79 33.49
CA LEU A 9 -21.64 -2.24 33.24
C LEU A 9 -21.53 -3.15 32.01
N LEU A 10 -22.58 -3.92 31.71
CA LEU A 10 -22.61 -4.79 30.51
C LEU A 10 -22.78 -3.99 29.20
N ALA A 11 -23.48 -2.86 29.24
CA ALA A 11 -23.68 -1.98 28.09
C ALA A 11 -22.40 -1.20 27.71
N VAL A 12 -21.50 -0.93 28.66
CA VAL A 12 -20.22 -0.23 28.39
C VAL A 12 -19.20 -1.17 27.74
N VAL A 13 -19.24 -2.47 28.02
CA VAL A 13 -18.35 -3.47 27.38
C VAL A 13 -18.78 -3.75 25.92
N LEU A 14 -20.05 -3.53 25.58
CA LEU A 14 -20.57 -3.64 24.20
C LEU A 14 -20.28 -2.41 23.32
N LEU A 15 -19.90 -1.27 23.92
CA LEU A 15 -19.49 -0.05 23.19
C LEU A 15 -17.97 0.06 22.99
N ALA A 16 -17.19 -0.79 23.65
CA ALA A 16 -15.82 -1.11 23.24
C ALA A 16 -15.80 -2.21 22.15
N GLY A 17 -16.92 -2.37 21.45
CA GLY A 17 -17.15 -3.34 20.41
C GLY A 17 -16.29 -3.03 19.19
N CYS A 18 -15.20 -3.80 19.10
CA CYS A 18 -14.59 -4.31 17.89
C CYS A 18 -14.53 -3.37 16.68
N GLU A 19 -13.32 -2.93 16.32
CA GLU A 19 -12.96 -3.00 14.90
C GLU A 19 -13.17 -4.48 14.49
N LEU A 20 -14.36 -4.80 13.98
CA LEU A 20 -14.82 -6.15 13.63
C LEU A 20 -14.16 -6.69 12.36
N VAL A 21 -13.26 -5.89 11.78
CA VAL A 21 -12.42 -6.23 10.65
C VAL A 21 -11.00 -5.99 11.13
N PRO A 22 -10.08 -6.97 11.05
CA PRO A 22 -8.67 -6.68 11.27
C PRO A 22 -8.29 -5.57 10.31
N LYS A 23 -7.94 -4.41 10.87
CA LYS A 23 -7.44 -3.28 10.10
C LYS A 23 -6.09 -3.71 9.55
N LEU A 24 -5.97 -3.74 8.22
CA LEU A 24 -4.70 -3.98 7.53
C LEU A 24 -3.61 -3.13 8.20
N THR A 25 -2.54 -3.77 8.64
CA THR A 25 -1.41 -3.14 9.34
C THR A 25 -0.21 -3.01 8.41
N PHE A 26 0.80 -2.24 8.82
CA PHE A 26 2.07 -2.19 8.10
C PHE A 26 2.71 -3.58 7.94
N ASP A 27 2.65 -4.43 8.97
CA ASP A 27 3.21 -5.78 8.92
C ASP A 27 2.49 -6.68 7.90
N ASP A 28 1.19 -6.44 7.65
CA ASP A 28 0.42 -7.20 6.66
C ASP A 28 0.78 -6.83 5.21
N VAL A 29 1.17 -5.56 4.96
CA VAL A 29 1.59 -5.09 3.62
C VAL A 29 3.09 -5.18 3.41
N LYS A 30 3.89 -5.36 4.46
CA LYS A 30 5.35 -5.45 4.37
C LYS A 30 5.77 -6.71 3.61
N GLY A 31 6.68 -6.55 2.66
CA GLY A 31 7.16 -7.64 1.82
C GLY A 31 7.24 -7.26 0.36
N GLU A 32 7.37 -8.28 -0.50
CA GLU A 32 7.45 -8.11 -1.94
C GLU A 32 6.20 -8.67 -2.61
N TRP A 33 5.61 -7.86 -3.47
CA TRP A 33 4.35 -8.13 -4.14
C TRP A 33 4.52 -8.04 -5.65
N ILE A 34 3.92 -8.97 -6.36
CA ILE A 34 3.84 -8.99 -7.83
C ILE A 34 2.40 -8.79 -8.28
N PHE A 35 2.20 -8.05 -9.36
CA PHE A 35 0.88 -7.69 -9.89
C PHE A 35 0.73 -8.19 -11.33
N PRO A 36 0.53 -9.51 -11.53
CA PRO A 36 0.49 -10.11 -12.86
C PRO A 36 -0.71 -9.66 -13.71
N SER A 37 -1.76 -9.12 -13.09
CA SER A 37 -2.94 -8.53 -13.75
C SER A 37 -2.63 -7.18 -14.42
N ILE A 38 -1.56 -6.50 -14.01
CA ILE A 38 -1.18 -5.19 -14.54
C ILE A 38 -0.33 -5.36 -15.80
N THR A 39 -0.99 -5.26 -16.95
CA THR A 39 -0.37 -5.38 -18.29
C THR A 39 -0.32 -4.08 -19.08
N ASP A 40 -0.97 -3.01 -18.59
CA ASP A 40 -0.92 -1.67 -19.17
C ASP A 40 -0.70 -0.63 -18.07
N ILE A 41 0.21 0.31 -18.32
CA ILE A 41 0.36 1.52 -17.51
C ILE A 41 0.30 2.72 -18.44
N LYS A 42 -0.82 3.45 -18.38
CA LYS A 42 -1.06 4.70 -19.13
C LYS A 42 -0.88 4.51 -20.66
N GLY A 43 -1.37 3.40 -21.20
CA GLY A 43 -1.31 3.10 -22.63
C GLY A 43 0.02 2.52 -23.09
N THR A 44 0.85 2.03 -22.16
CA THR A 44 2.11 1.32 -22.45
C THR A 44 2.01 -0.10 -21.92
N ASP A 45 2.24 -1.08 -22.79
CA ASP A 45 2.27 -2.49 -22.42
C ASP A 45 3.46 -2.79 -21.47
N VAL A 46 3.17 -3.42 -20.34
CA VAL A 46 4.14 -3.73 -19.29
C VAL A 46 4.06 -5.18 -18.82
N LYS A 47 5.15 -5.62 -18.17
CA LYS A 47 5.31 -6.91 -17.49
C LYS A 47 6.11 -6.73 -16.20
N ASP A 48 6.18 -7.77 -15.39
CA ASP A 48 6.98 -7.82 -14.15
C ASP A 48 6.67 -6.66 -13.18
N THR A 49 5.41 -6.23 -13.15
CA THR A 49 4.91 -5.18 -12.25
C THR A 49 5.01 -5.63 -10.80
N GLY A 50 5.63 -4.82 -9.95
CA GLY A 50 5.87 -5.17 -8.55
C GLY A 50 5.92 -3.99 -7.59
N LEU A 51 5.71 -4.29 -6.31
CA LEU A 51 5.81 -3.37 -5.18
C LEU A 51 6.55 -4.07 -4.05
N SER A 52 7.67 -3.51 -3.58
CA SER A 52 8.24 -3.89 -2.29
C SER A 52 7.87 -2.85 -1.25
N VAL A 53 7.33 -3.29 -0.13
CA VAL A 53 7.06 -2.45 1.05
C VAL A 53 8.08 -2.83 2.13
N MET A 54 8.94 -1.88 2.49
CA MET A 54 10.09 -2.10 3.36
C MET A 54 10.13 -1.07 4.50
N GLY A 55 10.89 -1.36 5.54
CA GLY A 55 11.07 -0.47 6.68
C GLY A 55 11.04 -1.20 8.02
N ASP A 56 11.71 -0.65 9.02
CA ASP A 56 11.75 -1.22 10.37
C ASP A 56 10.60 -0.72 11.25
N SER A 57 9.89 0.32 10.82
CA SER A 57 8.75 0.91 11.54
C SER A 57 7.84 1.69 10.60
N GLU A 58 6.59 1.88 11.02
CA GLU A 58 5.60 2.75 10.36
C GLU A 58 6.10 4.19 10.14
N ALA A 59 7.01 4.70 10.97
CA ALA A 59 7.55 6.05 10.83
C ALA A 59 8.64 6.20 9.75
N ALA A 60 9.15 5.08 9.22
CA ALA A 60 10.25 5.06 8.26
C ALA A 60 10.06 3.86 7.31
N VAL A 61 9.26 4.10 6.27
CA VAL A 61 8.86 3.12 5.25
C VAL A 61 9.45 3.51 3.92
N MET A 62 9.92 2.52 3.17
CA MET A 62 10.41 2.66 1.81
C MET A 62 9.58 1.78 0.86
N LEU A 63 9.22 2.32 -0.29
CA LEU A 63 8.54 1.58 -1.36
C LEU A 63 9.43 1.50 -2.60
N ASP A 64 9.59 0.29 -3.14
CA ASP A 64 10.13 0.09 -4.49
C ASP A 64 8.99 -0.28 -5.43
N ILE A 65 8.65 0.61 -6.37
CA ILE A 65 7.54 0.44 -7.30
C ILE A 65 8.14 0.25 -8.70
N ARG A 66 7.84 -0.87 -9.35
CA ARG A 66 8.55 -1.25 -10.58
C ARG A 66 7.67 -1.88 -11.64
N TRP A 67 8.12 -1.80 -12.89
CA TRP A 67 7.61 -2.55 -14.03
C TRP A 67 8.63 -2.55 -15.16
N THR A 68 8.47 -3.45 -16.13
CA THR A 68 9.27 -3.51 -17.36
C THR A 68 8.37 -3.33 -18.57
N THR A 69 8.76 -2.51 -19.54
CA THR A 69 8.00 -2.38 -20.80
C THR A 69 8.15 -3.64 -21.66
N VAL A 70 7.08 -4.05 -22.34
CA VAL A 70 7.11 -5.25 -23.20
C VAL A 70 7.96 -5.03 -24.45
N ASP A 71 7.82 -3.87 -25.09
CA ASP A 71 8.45 -3.61 -26.40
C ASP A 71 9.96 -3.39 -26.34
N THR A 72 10.45 -2.78 -25.26
CA THR A 72 11.84 -2.33 -25.14
C THR A 72 12.62 -2.96 -24.00
N ASP A 73 11.99 -3.84 -23.21
CA ASP A 73 12.57 -4.41 -21.99
C ASP A 73 13.14 -3.34 -21.04
N THR A 74 12.55 -2.14 -21.04
CA THR A 74 13.02 -1.02 -20.21
C THR A 74 12.45 -1.18 -18.81
N TYR A 75 13.35 -1.32 -17.84
CA TYR A 75 13.02 -1.43 -16.43
C TYR A 75 12.85 -0.05 -15.79
N PHE A 76 11.69 0.17 -15.17
CA PHE A 76 11.39 1.36 -14.37
C PHE A 76 11.36 0.98 -12.90
N LEU A 77 12.03 1.79 -12.07
CA LEU A 77 12.02 1.66 -10.61
C LEU A 77 11.82 3.05 -10.00
N TYR A 78 10.70 3.23 -9.33
CA TYR A 78 10.42 4.39 -8.51
C TYR A 78 10.66 4.03 -7.05
N MET A 79 11.49 4.83 -6.38
CA MET A 79 11.81 4.65 -4.96
C MET A 79 11.05 5.74 -4.20
N ALA A 80 10.30 5.34 -3.19
CA ALA A 80 9.56 6.26 -2.32
C ALA A 80 10.01 6.11 -0.87
N ASP A 81 10.13 7.22 -0.16
CA ASP A 81 10.42 7.28 1.26
C ASP A 81 9.28 8.01 1.98
N GLY A 82 8.85 7.49 3.12
CA GLY A 82 7.73 8.08 3.84
C GLY A 82 7.38 7.37 5.14
N SER A 83 6.11 7.51 5.49
CA SER A 83 5.53 6.92 6.70
C SER A 83 4.19 6.26 6.39
N PHE A 84 3.81 5.33 7.24
CA PHE A 84 2.59 4.54 7.13
C PHE A 84 1.71 4.81 8.35
N GLU A 85 0.44 5.14 8.13
CA GLU A 85 -0.55 5.32 9.20
C GLU A 85 -1.84 4.62 8.81
N GLY A 86 -2.28 3.65 9.63
CA GLY A 86 -3.46 2.87 9.33
C GLY A 86 -3.27 1.99 8.10
N THR A 87 -3.83 2.39 6.96
CA THR A 87 -3.70 1.68 5.68
C THR A 87 -3.07 2.56 4.60
N THR A 88 -2.47 3.68 4.99
CA THR A 88 -2.05 4.72 4.07
C THR A 88 -0.56 4.99 4.25
N PHE A 89 0.19 4.85 3.16
CA PHE A 89 1.54 5.41 3.06
C PHE A 89 1.44 6.85 2.57
N THR A 90 2.20 7.75 3.19
CA THR A 90 2.40 9.14 2.73
C THR A 90 3.88 9.44 2.67
N GLY A 91 4.35 9.96 1.55
CA GLY A 91 5.77 10.22 1.35
C GLY A 91 6.07 10.99 0.08
N THR A 92 7.31 10.86 -0.36
CA THR A 92 7.78 11.38 -1.64
C THR A 92 8.46 10.27 -2.43
N TYR A 93 8.50 10.41 -3.75
CA TYR A 93 9.16 9.45 -4.62
C TYR A 93 9.91 10.12 -5.76
N CYS A 94 10.86 9.38 -6.32
CA CYS A 94 11.57 9.73 -7.55
C CYS A 94 11.79 8.48 -8.42
N LEU A 95 12.07 8.69 -9.70
CA LEU A 95 12.58 7.62 -10.56
C LEU A 95 14.05 7.37 -10.19
N SER A 96 14.44 6.11 -9.97
CA SER A 96 15.81 5.73 -9.64
C SER A 96 16.79 6.23 -10.71
N GLY A 97 17.87 6.88 -10.28
CA GLY A 97 18.82 7.56 -11.17
C GLY A 97 18.42 8.98 -11.61
N PHE A 98 17.28 9.49 -11.13
CA PHE A 98 16.76 10.84 -11.38
C PHE A 98 16.29 11.51 -10.07
N GLU A 99 17.13 11.45 -9.03
CA GLU A 99 16.80 11.88 -7.66
C GLU A 99 16.57 13.40 -7.52
N GLU A 100 16.88 14.19 -8.56
CA GLU A 100 16.61 15.63 -8.58
C GLU A 100 15.12 15.97 -8.78
N THR A 101 14.31 15.03 -9.30
CA THR A 101 12.87 15.23 -9.53
C THR A 101 12.06 14.39 -8.56
N VAL A 102 11.56 15.04 -7.52
CA VAL A 102 10.83 14.41 -6.41
C VAL A 102 9.37 14.86 -6.42
N TYR A 103 8.45 13.92 -6.27
CA TYR A 103 7.00 14.16 -6.23
C TYR A 103 6.42 13.68 -4.91
N GLU A 104 5.36 14.33 -4.44
CA GLU A 104 4.54 13.83 -3.32
C GLU A 104 3.68 12.66 -3.77
N ILE A 105 3.48 11.70 -2.86
CA ILE A 105 2.63 10.55 -3.09
C ILE A 105 1.91 10.10 -1.81
N VAL A 106 0.66 9.67 -2.00
CA VAL A 106 -0.16 8.96 -1.03
C VAL A 106 -0.52 7.62 -1.67
N VAL A 107 -0.23 6.52 -0.96
CA VAL A 107 -0.60 5.17 -1.40
C VAL A 107 -1.59 4.58 -0.40
N GLU A 108 -2.81 4.31 -0.86
CA GLU A 108 -3.83 3.66 -0.05
C GLU A 108 -3.79 2.15 -0.32
N PHE A 109 -3.62 1.38 0.75
CA PHE A 109 -3.60 -0.06 0.70
C PHE A 109 -4.95 -0.64 1.14
N SER A 110 -5.37 -1.70 0.47
CA SER A 110 -6.47 -2.56 0.89
C SER A 110 -6.13 -4.02 0.63
N SER A 111 -6.83 -4.93 1.29
CA SER A 111 -6.67 -6.37 1.07
C SER A 111 -8.02 -7.08 0.95
N GLU A 112 -8.04 -8.09 0.07
CA GLU A 112 -9.16 -9.01 -0.14
C GLU A 112 -8.58 -10.37 -0.52
N ASP A 113 -9.05 -11.45 0.11
CA ASP A 113 -8.70 -12.84 -0.20
C ASP A 113 -7.18 -13.10 -0.42
N ASP A 114 -6.36 -12.73 0.57
CA ASP A 114 -4.88 -12.85 0.58
C ASP A 114 -4.13 -12.05 -0.49
N THR A 115 -4.82 -11.16 -1.20
CA THR A 115 -4.20 -10.22 -2.15
C THR A 115 -4.20 -8.79 -1.60
N ILE A 116 -3.29 -7.96 -2.13
CA ILE A 116 -3.30 -6.52 -1.85
C ILE A 116 -3.68 -5.70 -3.08
N THR A 117 -4.30 -4.56 -2.81
CA THR A 117 -4.45 -3.46 -3.76
C THR A 117 -3.70 -2.24 -3.24
N ALA A 118 -2.97 -1.55 -4.12
CA ALA A 118 -2.29 -0.29 -3.85
C ALA A 118 -2.77 0.78 -4.84
N GLU A 119 -3.41 1.83 -4.33
CA GLU A 119 -3.90 2.96 -5.11
C GLU A 119 -3.00 4.18 -4.91
N PHE A 120 -2.45 4.72 -6.01
CA PHE A 120 -1.43 5.76 -5.99
C PHE A 120 -2.04 7.13 -6.34
N ASN A 121 -1.97 8.06 -5.40
CA ASN A 121 -2.48 9.43 -5.53
C ASN A 121 -1.35 10.45 -5.35
N GLY A 122 -1.35 11.53 -6.12
CA GLY A 122 -0.37 12.62 -5.97
C GLY A 122 0.01 13.26 -7.29
N GLU A 123 1.31 13.41 -7.52
CA GLU A 123 1.85 14.00 -8.74
C GLU A 123 2.72 13.01 -9.54
N GLY A 124 3.09 13.38 -10.76
CA GLY A 124 4.05 12.63 -11.58
C GLY A 124 3.53 11.34 -12.21
N ALA A 125 4.45 10.42 -12.48
CA ALA A 125 4.19 9.21 -13.25
C ALA A 125 3.27 8.21 -12.54
N LEU A 126 3.33 8.14 -11.20
CA LEU A 126 2.54 7.21 -10.41
C LEU A 126 1.12 7.67 -10.12
N ASN A 127 0.81 8.96 -10.30
CA ASN A 127 -0.52 9.48 -10.00
C ASN A 127 -1.62 8.79 -10.82
N GLY A 128 -2.66 8.33 -10.13
CA GLY A 128 -3.85 7.68 -10.67
C GLY A 128 -3.66 6.21 -11.06
N LEU A 129 -2.53 5.60 -10.69
CA LEU A 129 -2.33 4.16 -10.89
C LEU A 129 -3.04 3.37 -9.79
N ILE A 130 -3.52 2.18 -10.14
CA ILE A 130 -4.10 1.23 -9.19
C ILE A 130 -3.52 -0.15 -9.50
N PHE A 131 -2.75 -0.69 -8.57
CA PHE A 131 -2.20 -2.04 -8.66
C PHE A 131 -3.11 -2.97 -7.89
N THR A 132 -3.79 -3.88 -8.58
CA THR A 132 -4.80 -4.81 -8.02
C THR A 132 -4.31 -6.25 -8.12
N ASP A 133 -4.91 -7.15 -7.32
CA ASP A 133 -4.58 -8.57 -7.29
C ASP A 133 -3.10 -8.85 -6.97
N GLY A 134 -2.50 -8.05 -6.08
CA GLY A 134 -1.11 -8.21 -5.65
C GLY A 134 -0.90 -9.51 -4.90
N GLN A 135 0.02 -10.33 -5.38
CA GLN A 135 0.35 -11.64 -4.80
C GLN A 135 1.73 -11.58 -4.14
N VAL A 136 1.88 -12.24 -2.99
CA VAL A 136 3.19 -12.38 -2.33
C VAL A 136 4.19 -13.04 -3.28
N ASN A 137 5.34 -12.42 -3.47
CA ASN A 137 6.47 -13.03 -4.17
C ASN A 137 7.20 -13.99 -3.22
N LEU A 138 7.04 -15.30 -3.44
CA LEU A 138 7.61 -16.37 -2.61
C LEU A 138 9.02 -16.79 -3.02
#